data_AF-A0A953REN6-F1
#
_entry.id   AF-A0A953REN6-F1
#
_cell.length_a   1.000
_cell.length_b   1.000
_cell.length_c   1.000
_cell.angle_alpha   90.00
_cell.angle_beta   90.00
_cell.angle_gamma   90.00
#
_symmetry.space_group_name_H-M   'P 1'
#
loop_
_entity.id
_entity.type
_entity.pdbx_description
1 polymer ?
#
loop_
_entity_poly.entity_id
_entity_poly.type
_entity_poly.pdbx_seq_one_letter_code
_entity_poly.pdbx_strand_id
1 'polypeptide(L)'
;MIVIQLPDEQAAALTAKAAAQGLTLENWLGKLAATETPAGDQRLKPKKSAYGLLAKYGPGPTEEEIDENRREMFHGFGEDVP
;
A
#
# COMPACT_ATOMS: atom_id res chain seq x y z
N MET A 1 17.04 18.89 -21.99
CA MET A 1 17.91 17.72 -22.24
C MET A 1 18.77 17.52 -21.00
N ILE A 2 18.60 16.41 -20.30
CA ILE A 2 19.41 16.08 -19.11
C ILE A 2 20.45 15.07 -19.58
N VAL A 3 21.73 15.37 -19.38
CA VAL A 3 22.85 14.48 -19.72
C VAL A 3 23.50 14.06 -18.41
N ILE A 4 23.46 12.76 -18.11
CA ILE A 4 24.09 12.19 -16.92
C ILE A 4 25.39 11.53 -17.36
N GLN A 5 26.51 12.02 -16.83
CA GLN A 5 27.83 11.44 -17.08
C GLN A 5 28.04 10.27 -16.11
N LEU A 6 28.23 9.06 -16.64
CA LEU A 6 28.54 7.88 -15.84
C LEU A 6 29.92 7.32 -16.24
N PRO A 7 30.73 6.87 -15.26
CA PRO A 7 31.89 6.03 -15.55
C PRO A 7 31.49 4.73 -16.26
N ASP A 8 32.36 4.23 -17.14
CA ASP A 8 32.09 3.05 -17.97
C ASP A 8 31.71 1.80 -17.16
N GLU A 9 32.34 1.61 -16.01
CA GLU A 9 32.03 0.49 -15.10
C GLU A 9 30.59 0.56 -14.58
N GLN A 10 30.11 1.76 -14.25
CA GLN A 10 28.74 1.95 -13.78
C GLN A 10 27.74 1.79 -14.93
N ALA A 11 28.08 2.26 -16.14
CA ALA A 11 27.25 2.05 -17.33
C ALA A 11 27.09 0.55 -17.66
N ALA A 12 28.17 -0.23 -17.54
CA ALA A 12 28.12 -1.68 -17.73
C ALA A 12 27.25 -2.37 -16.67
N ALA A 13 27.36 -1.97 -15.40
CA ALA A 13 26.56 -2.52 -14.31
C ALA A 13 25.06 -2.24 -14.48
N LEU A 14 24.68 -1.03 -14.95
CA LEU A 14 23.28 -0.68 -15.23
C LEU A 14 22.74 -1.44 -16.45
N THR A 15 23.57 -1.59 -17.49
CA THR A 15 23.20 -2.37 -18.68
C THR A 15 22.94 -3.83 -18.34
N ALA A 16 23.76 -4.44 -17.48
CA ALA A 16 23.55 -5.80 -17.00
C ALA A 16 22.24 -5.96 -16.21
N LYS A 17 21.89 -4.97 -15.38
CA LYS A 17 20.61 -4.95 -14.64
C LYS A 17 19.40 -4.83 -15.58
N ALA A 18 19.50 -4.01 -16.63
CA ALA A 18 18.47 -3.90 -17.65
C ALA A 18 18.31 -5.22 -18.44
N ALA A 19 19.43 -5.81 -18.86
CA ALA A 19 19.46 -7.07 -19.60
C ALA A 19 18.90 -8.25 -18.77
N ALA A 20 19.16 -8.29 -17.46
CA ALA A 20 18.57 -9.29 -16.56
C ALA A 20 17.04 -9.22 -16.51
N GLN A 21 16.45 -8.06 -16.82
CA GLN A 21 15.00 -7.86 -16.93
C GLN A 21 14.50 -7.94 -18.39
N GLY A 22 15.37 -8.26 -19.35
CA GLY A 22 15.04 -8.32 -20.78
C GLY A 22 14.72 -6.96 -21.39
N LEU A 23 15.18 -5.86 -20.79
CA LEU A 23 14.91 -4.49 -21.22
C LEU A 23 16.17 -3.82 -21.76
N THR A 24 15.98 -2.85 -22.67
CA THR A 24 17.06 -1.92 -23.01
C THR A 24 17.30 -0.95 -21.84
N LEU A 25 18.50 -0.39 -21.76
CA LEU A 25 18.88 0.51 -20.66
C LEU A 25 17.93 1.71 -20.54
N GLU A 26 17.51 2.30 -21.66
CA GLU A 26 16.59 3.45 -21.71
C GLU A 26 15.21 3.07 -21.19
N ASN A 27 14.68 1.91 -21.59
CA ASN A 27 13.39 1.43 -21.13
C ASN A 27 13.41 1.07 -19.65
N TRP A 28 14.52 0.50 -19.18
CA TRP A 28 14.71 0.17 -17.78
C TRP A 28 14.79 1.44 -16.91
N LEU A 29 15.57 2.44 -17.33
CA LEU A 29 15.65 3.74 -16.65
C LEU A 29 14.32 4.51 -16.69
N GLY A 30 13.59 4.46 -17.81
CA GLY A 30 12.26 5.08 -17.93
C GLY A 30 11.25 4.48 -16.96
N LYS A 31 11.26 3.14 -16.78
CA LYS A 31 10.44 2.47 -15.76
C LYS A 31 10.85 2.88 -14.35
N LEU A 32 12.15 2.97 -14.06
CA LEU A 32 12.63 3.40 -12.75
C LEU A 32 12.17 4.82 -12.42
N ALA A 33 12.34 5.76 -13.35
CA ALA A 33 11.89 7.14 -13.19
C ALA A 33 10.37 7.27 -12.99
N ALA A 34 9.57 6.45 -13.69
CA ALA A 34 8.13 6.40 -13.49
C ALA A 34 7.73 5.80 -12.12
N THR A 35 8.55 4.91 -11.57
CA THR A 35 8.33 4.27 -10.26
C THR A 35 8.78 5.18 -9.11
N GLU A 36 9.87 5.92 -9.29
CA GLU A 36 10.44 6.84 -8.29
C GLU A 36 9.84 8.25 -8.35
N THR A 37 8.90 8.51 -9.26
CA THR A 37 8.06 9.70 -9.15
C THR A 37 7.39 9.60 -7.79
N PRO A 38 7.63 10.52 -6.84
CA PRO A 38 7.00 10.44 -5.54
C PRO A 38 5.50 10.35 -5.82
N ALA A 39 4.81 9.45 -5.12
CA ALA A 39 3.36 9.35 -5.11
C ALA A 39 2.67 10.65 -4.59
N GLY A 40 3.33 11.80 -4.68
CA GLY A 40 2.91 13.11 -4.26
C GLY A 40 2.10 13.89 -5.29
N ASP A 41 1.98 13.42 -6.54
CA ASP A 41 1.13 14.09 -7.55
C ASP A 41 -0.17 13.33 -7.89
N GLN A 42 -0.33 12.11 -7.36
CA GLN A 42 -1.67 11.59 -7.17
C GLN A 42 -2.25 12.31 -5.95
N ARG A 43 -2.88 13.47 -6.17
CA ARG A 43 -3.86 14.00 -5.21
C ARG A 43 -4.83 12.87 -4.91
N LEU A 44 -4.60 12.16 -3.82
CA LEU A 44 -5.48 11.09 -3.37
C LEU A 44 -6.85 11.73 -3.26
N LYS A 45 -7.80 11.26 -4.08
CA LYS A 45 -9.17 11.75 -3.99
C LYS A 45 -9.61 11.54 -2.54
N PRO A 46 -10.13 12.58 -1.85
CA PRO A 46 -10.63 12.42 -0.50
C PRO A 46 -11.59 11.23 -0.48
N LYS A 47 -11.29 10.22 0.34
CA LYS A 47 -12.19 9.09 0.50
C LYS A 47 -13.50 9.64 1.06
N LYS A 48 -14.64 9.10 0.60
CA LYS A 48 -15.94 9.43 1.19
C LYS A 48 -15.85 9.16 2.69
N SER A 49 -16.33 10.10 3.50
CA SER A 49 -16.36 9.93 4.95
C SER A 49 -17.13 8.66 5.31
N ALA A 50 -16.60 7.87 6.27
CA ALA A 50 -17.33 6.74 6.84
C ALA A 50 -18.42 7.19 7.84
N TYR A 51 -18.49 8.49 8.13
CA TYR A 51 -19.51 9.06 8.99
C TYR A 51 -20.91 8.75 8.46
N GLY A 52 -21.76 8.14 9.30
CA GLY A 52 -23.12 7.75 8.95
C GLY A 52 -23.28 6.43 8.19
N LEU A 53 -22.19 5.70 7.89
CA LEU A 53 -22.25 4.42 7.16
C LEU A 53 -23.18 3.39 7.86
N LEU A 54 -23.24 3.43 9.19
CA LEU A 54 -24.03 2.53 10.01
C LEU A 54 -25.33 3.15 10.53
N ALA A 55 -25.67 4.39 10.14
CA ALA A 55 -26.85 5.09 10.66
C ALA A 55 -28.17 4.36 10.38
N LYS A 56 -28.22 3.53 9.34
CA LYS A 56 -29.37 2.67 9.01
C LYS A 56 -29.70 1.63 10.10
N TYR A 57 -28.75 1.33 10.98
CA TYR A 57 -28.92 0.41 12.10
C TYR A 57 -29.43 1.10 13.38
N GLY A 58 -29.65 2.42 13.32
CA GLY A 58 -30.15 3.19 14.46
C GLY A 58 -29.03 3.72 15.36
N PRO A 59 -29.35 4.07 16.62
CA PRO A 59 -28.35 4.50 17.58
C PRO A 59 -27.31 3.40 17.83
N GLY A 60 -26.10 3.81 18.24
CA GLY A 60 -25.08 2.84 18.67
C GLY A 60 -25.55 2.08 19.93
N PRO A 61 -25.08 0.83 20.11
CA PRO A 61 -25.38 0.05 21.31
C PRO A 61 -24.82 0.72 22.56
N THR A 62 -25.40 0.40 23.72
CA THR A 62 -24.89 0.87 25.02
C THR A 62 -23.60 0.15 25.41
N GLU A 63 -22.89 0.69 26.40
CA GLU A 63 -21.66 0.07 26.91
C GLU A 63 -21.94 -1.33 27.49
N GLU A 64 -23.04 -1.50 28.20
CA GLU A 64 -23.46 -2.78 28.77
C GLU A 64 -23.77 -3.82 27.69
N GLU A 65 -24.45 -3.41 26.60
CA GLU A 65 -24.74 -4.27 25.45
C GLU A 65 -23.46 -4.70 24.73
N ILE A 66 -22.50 -3.79 24.59
CA ILE A 66 -21.18 -4.08 24.00
C ILE A 66 -20.41 -5.08 24.88
N ASP A 67 -20.44 -4.88 26.20
CA ASP A 67 -19.70 -5.70 27.14
C ASP A 67 -20.27 -7.12 27.25
N GLU A 68 -21.59 -7.27 27.26
CA GLU A 68 -22.25 -8.58 27.23
C GLU A 68 -21.99 -9.31 25.90
N ASN A 69 -22.14 -8.62 24.77
CA ASN A 69 -21.84 -9.19 23.45
C ASN A 69 -20.37 -9.63 23.36
N ARG A 70 -19.44 -8.82 23.85
CA ARG A 70 -18.01 -9.18 23.89
C ARG A 70 -17.77 -10.40 24.78
N ARG A 71 -18.41 -10.47 25.94
CA ARG A 71 -18.28 -11.63 26.84
C ARG A 71 -18.80 -12.90 26.18
N GLU A 72 -19.93 -12.83 25.47
CA GLU A 72 -20.53 -13.95 24.75
C GLU A 72 -19.66 -14.37 23.56
N MET A 73 -19.38 -13.46 22.62
CA MET A 73 -18.70 -13.76 21.35
C MET A 73 -17.25 -14.21 21.54
N PHE A 74 -16.57 -13.74 22.58
CA PHE A 74 -15.16 -14.05 22.85
C PHE A 74 -14.96 -15.05 24.01
N HIS A 75 -16.03 -15.67 24.51
CA HIS A 75 -15.97 -16.58 25.67
C HIS A 75 -14.91 -17.69 25.53
N GLY A 76 -14.77 -18.28 24.35
CA GLY A 76 -13.80 -19.35 24.06
C GLY A 76 -12.62 -18.91 23.19
N PHE A 77 -12.39 -17.60 23.07
CA PHE A 77 -11.33 -17.10 22.19
C PHE A 77 -9.94 -17.41 22.77
N GLY A 78 -9.18 -18.25 22.08
CA GLY A 78 -7.84 -18.67 22.51
C GLY A 78 -7.81 -19.89 23.42
N GLU A 79 -8.96 -20.56 23.63
CA GLU A 79 -8.97 -21.89 24.23
C GLU A 79 -8.67 -22.95 23.16
N ASP A 80 -7.75 -23.88 23.45
CA ASP A 80 -7.55 -25.06 22.61
C ASP A 80 -8.77 -25.98 22.76
N VAL A 81 -9.54 -26.12 21.68
CA VAL A 81 -10.67 -27.05 21.64
C VAL A 81 -10.11 -28.48 21.57
N PRO A 82 -10.53 -29.41 22.45
CA PRO A 82 -10.01 -30.78 22.48
C PRO A 82 -10.32 -31.59 21.21
#